data_AF-A0A8J3YQI3-F1
#
_entry.id   AF-A0A8J3YQI3-F1
#
_cell.length_a   1.000
_cell.length_b   1.000
_cell.length_c   1.000
_cell.angle_alpha   90.00
_cell.angle_beta   90.00
_cell.angle_gamma   90.00
#
_symmetry.space_group_name_H-M   'P 1'
#
loop_
_entity.id
_entity.type
_entity.pdbx_description
1 polymer ?
#
loop_
_entity_poly.entity_id
_entity_poly.type
_entity_poly.pdbx_seq_one_letter_code
_entity_poly.pdbx_strand_id
1 'polypeptide(L)'
;MLPSRTYSIDPSSHRRVRTIGDVKLKLDLHDIFNKGRDIDQALNGIIAEAVAKKATLVEIIPGKGSGQLKKRVLRFLDQKHIKQIYHRVEKDASNFGRVFVHFRWK
;
A
#
# COMPACT_ATOMS: atom_id res chain seq x y z
N MET A 1 5.09 9.31 57.68
CA MET A 1 4.40 8.04 57.40
C MET A 1 3.43 8.29 56.25
N LEU A 2 3.78 7.83 55.04
CA LEU A 2 3.01 8.03 53.80
C LEU A 2 2.09 6.83 53.56
N PRO A 3 0.94 7.01 52.89
CA PRO A 3 0.44 6.01 51.97
C PRO A 3 0.78 6.42 50.52
N SER A 4 1.68 5.65 49.92
CA SER A 4 2.04 5.72 48.50
C SER A 4 0.81 5.41 47.65
N ARG A 5 0.34 6.40 46.89
CA ARG A 5 -0.73 6.22 45.91
C ARG A 5 -0.12 5.69 44.62
N THR A 6 -0.05 4.36 44.51
CA THR A 6 0.38 3.67 43.30
C THR A 6 -0.67 3.91 42.21
N TYR A 7 -0.34 4.77 41.24
CA TYR A 7 -1.06 4.80 39.96
C TYR A 7 -0.64 3.56 39.17
N SER A 8 -1.42 2.49 39.26
CA SER A 8 -1.35 1.39 38.31
C SER A 8 -1.87 1.90 36.97
N ILE A 9 -0.95 2.30 36.09
CA ILE A 9 -1.26 2.43 34.66
C ILE A 9 -1.53 1.01 34.18
N ASP A 10 -2.80 0.72 33.90
CA ASP A 10 -3.20 -0.53 33.27
C ASP A 10 -2.65 -0.58 31.82
N PRO A 11 -1.77 -1.54 31.47
CA PRO A 11 -1.22 -1.65 30.12
C PRO A 11 -2.20 -2.28 29.10
N SER A 12 -3.46 -2.52 29.48
CA SER A 12 -4.49 -3.14 28.64
C SER A 12 -5.22 -2.11 27.75
N SER A 13 -4.46 -1.27 27.06
CA SER A 13 -4.92 -0.65 25.82
C SER A 13 -4.01 -1.05 24.64
N HIS A 14 -3.46 -2.26 24.71
CA HIS A 14 -3.10 -2.98 23.52
C HIS A 14 -4.39 -3.50 22.90
N ARG A 15 -5.06 -2.65 22.12
CA ARG A 15 -5.92 -3.13 21.05
C ARG A 15 -5.06 -4.07 20.22
N ARG A 16 -5.16 -5.38 20.47
CA ARG A 16 -4.55 -6.41 19.63
C ARG A 16 -5.12 -6.21 18.24
N VAL A 17 -4.42 -5.43 17.41
CA VAL A 17 -4.63 -5.50 15.97
C VAL A 17 -4.06 -6.85 15.61
N ARG A 18 -4.99 -7.79 15.41
CA ARG A 18 -4.73 -9.16 15.00
C ARG A 18 -3.69 -9.13 13.87
N THR A 19 -2.55 -9.76 14.08
CA THR A 19 -1.68 -10.29 13.04
C THR A 19 -2.46 -11.36 12.26
N ILE A 20 -3.48 -10.94 11.52
CA ILE A 20 -3.89 -11.66 10.31
C ILE A 20 -2.71 -11.40 9.39
N GLY A 21 -1.96 -12.46 9.01
CA GLY A 21 -0.76 -12.32 8.19
C GLY A 21 -1.03 -11.34 7.06
N ASP A 22 -0.40 -10.17 7.14
CA ASP A 22 -0.64 -9.07 6.20
C ASP A 22 -0.28 -9.58 4.81
N VAL A 23 -1.28 -9.86 3.99
CA VAL A 23 -1.04 -10.26 2.60
C VAL A 23 -0.52 -9.01 1.90
N LYS A 24 0.77 -9.04 1.56
CA LYS A 24 1.46 -7.98 0.82
C LYS A 24 1.66 -8.46 -0.61
N LEU A 25 1.22 -7.66 -1.56
CA LEU A 25 1.44 -7.92 -2.98
C LEU A 25 2.48 -6.95 -3.52
N LYS A 26 3.24 -7.38 -4.51
CA LYS A 26 4.28 -6.58 -5.15
C LYS A 26 4.11 -6.65 -6.66
N LEU A 27 4.12 -5.48 -7.31
CA LEU A 27 4.12 -5.34 -8.76
C LEU A 27 5.41 -4.63 -9.18
N ASP A 28 6.25 -5.34 -9.92
CA ASP A 28 7.43 -4.74 -10.56
C ASP A 28 7.10 -4.39 -12.01
N LEU A 29 7.13 -3.08 -12.32
CA LEU A 29 6.84 -2.57 -13.66
C LEU A 29 8.10 -2.35 -14.48
N HIS A 30 9.30 -2.48 -13.89
CA HIS A 30 10.56 -2.30 -14.60
C HIS A 30 10.67 -3.26 -15.80
N ASP A 31 10.30 -4.53 -15.61
CA ASP A 31 10.49 -5.57 -16.62
C ASP A 31 9.45 -5.53 -17.76
N ILE A 32 8.31 -4.85 -17.53
CA ILE A 32 7.16 -4.80 -18.46
C ILE A 32 7.15 -3.50 -19.30
N PHE A 33 8.13 -2.61 -19.08
CA PHE A 33 8.16 -1.26 -19.66
C PHE A 33 8.15 -1.20 -21.20
N ASN A 34 8.62 -2.25 -21.89
CA ASN A 34 8.71 -2.28 -23.36
C ASN A 34 7.35 -2.43 -24.08
N LYS A 35 6.24 -2.62 -23.36
CA LYS A 35 4.90 -2.76 -23.95
C LYS A 35 3.91 -1.86 -23.22
N GLY A 36 3.78 -0.61 -23.67
CA GLY A 36 2.98 0.41 -22.98
C GLY A 36 1.51 0.08 -22.69
N ARG A 37 0.90 -0.89 -23.39
CA ARG A 37 -0.47 -1.40 -23.10
C ARG A 37 -0.53 -2.29 -21.86
N ASP A 38 0.58 -2.92 -21.49
CA ASP A 38 0.63 -3.96 -20.46
C ASP A 38 0.63 -3.36 -19.06
N ILE A 39 1.04 -2.08 -18.92
CA ILE A 39 1.12 -1.38 -17.63
C ILE A 39 -0.26 -1.18 -17.01
N ASP A 40 -1.24 -0.66 -17.76
CA ASP A 40 -2.57 -0.41 -17.19
C ASP A 40 -3.29 -1.73 -16.87
N GLN A 41 -3.06 -2.77 -17.67
CA GLN A 41 -3.60 -4.11 -17.39
C GLN A 41 -2.98 -4.70 -16.13
N ALA A 42 -1.66 -4.61 -15.96
CA ALA A 42 -0.98 -5.07 -14.74
C ALA A 42 -1.43 -4.31 -13.50
N LEU A 43 -1.63 -3.00 -13.60
CA LEU A 43 -2.14 -2.17 -12.53
C LEU A 43 -3.58 -2.54 -12.14
N ASN A 44 -4.46 -2.77 -13.11
CA ASN A 44 -5.81 -3.28 -12.81
C ASN A 44 -5.76 -4.68 -12.17
N GLY A 45 -4.91 -5.56 -12.69
CA GLY A 45 -4.74 -6.93 -12.19
C GLY A 45 -4.30 -6.96 -10.73
N ILE A 46 -3.26 -6.19 -10.36
CA ILE A 46 -2.76 -6.20 -8.98
C ILE A 46 -3.77 -5.60 -7.99
N ILE A 47 -4.55 -4.60 -8.40
CA ILE A 47 -5.60 -4.03 -7.55
C ILE A 47 -6.76 -5.02 -7.38
N ALA A 48 -7.19 -5.69 -8.45
CA ALA A 48 -8.23 -6.71 -8.38
C ALA A 48 -7.77 -7.89 -7.49
N GLU A 49 -6.53 -8.33 -7.64
CA GLU A 49 -5.93 -9.38 -6.80
C GLU A 49 -5.85 -8.96 -5.34
N ALA A 50 -5.46 -7.70 -5.07
CA ALA A 50 -5.42 -7.15 -3.71
C ALA A 50 -6.80 -7.19 -3.06
N VAL A 51 -7.86 -6.86 -3.79
CA VAL A 51 -9.24 -6.95 -3.31
C VAL A 51 -9.64 -8.40 -3.05
N ALA A 52 -9.37 -9.29 -4.01
CA ALA A 52 -9.73 -10.71 -3.91
C ALA A 52 -9.05 -11.40 -2.72
N LYS A 53 -7.77 -11.08 -2.47
CA LYS A 53 -6.98 -11.65 -1.38
C LYS A 53 -7.07 -10.87 -0.08
N LYS A 54 -7.81 -9.77 -0.05
CA LYS A 54 -7.82 -8.80 1.06
C LYS A 54 -6.40 -8.40 1.49
N ALA A 55 -5.54 -8.10 0.51
CA ALA A 55 -4.20 -7.61 0.74
C ALA A 55 -4.23 -6.28 1.48
N THR A 56 -3.43 -6.12 2.54
CA THR A 56 -3.39 -4.87 3.31
C THR A 56 -2.46 -3.84 2.68
N LEU A 57 -1.52 -4.30 1.85
CA LEU A 57 -0.55 -3.47 1.16
C LEU A 57 -0.25 -4.00 -0.25
N VAL A 58 -0.23 -3.08 -1.21
CA VAL A 58 0.37 -3.32 -2.53
C VAL A 58 1.57 -2.39 -2.70
N GLU A 59 2.71 -2.98 -3.03
CA GLU A 59 3.94 -2.26 -3.38
C GLU A 59 4.09 -2.24 -4.90
N ILE A 60 4.14 -1.05 -5.50
CA ILE A 60 4.36 -0.86 -6.93
C ILE A 60 5.76 -0.27 -7.12
N ILE A 61 6.59 -0.97 -7.91
CA ILE A 61 7.94 -0.55 -8.25
C ILE A 61 7.98 -0.11 -9.72
N PRO A 62 7.87 1.19 -10.01
CA PRO A 62 7.94 1.72 -11.37
C PRO A 62 9.36 1.81 -11.94
N GLY A 63 10.42 1.60 -11.15
CA GLY A 63 11.81 1.61 -11.61
C GLY A 63 12.49 3.00 -11.67
N LYS A 64 13.80 3.01 -11.95
CA LYS A 64 14.73 4.17 -11.86
C LYS A 64 14.73 5.08 -13.11
N GLY A 65 13.65 5.12 -13.87
CA GLY A 65 13.60 5.86 -15.13
C GLY A 65 13.39 7.37 -14.98
N SER A 66 12.99 8.03 -16.07
CA SER A 66 12.65 9.46 -16.16
C SER A 66 11.43 9.93 -15.32
N GLY A 67 10.92 9.07 -14.43
CA GLY A 67 9.74 9.33 -13.61
C GLY A 67 8.39 9.25 -14.36
N GLN A 68 8.39 9.04 -15.68
CA GLN A 68 7.17 8.92 -16.48
C GLN A 68 6.29 7.74 -16.03
N LEU A 69 6.90 6.60 -15.70
CA LEU A 69 6.16 5.44 -15.21
C LEU A 69 5.53 5.71 -13.84
N LYS A 70 6.27 6.36 -12.92
CA LYS A 70 5.72 6.81 -11.63
C LYS A 70 4.53 7.76 -11.83
N LYS A 71 4.64 8.74 -12.73
CA LYS A 71 3.53 9.65 -13.07
C LYS A 71 2.31 8.89 -13.59
N ARG A 72 2.50 7.89 -14.45
CA ARG A 72 1.41 7.05 -14.97
C ARG A 72 0.74 6.24 -13.86
N VAL A 73 1.51 5.60 -12.98
CA VAL A 73 0.97 4.87 -11.81
C VAL A 73 0.12 5.79 -10.94
N LEU A 74 0.62 6.98 -10.62
CA LEU A 74 -0.12 7.94 -9.80
C LEU A 74 -1.41 8.42 -10.48
N ARG A 75 -1.38 8.65 -11.80
CA ARG A 75 -2.58 9.00 -12.58
C ARG A 75 -3.60 7.86 -12.61
N PHE A 76 -3.14 6.61 -12.67
CA PHE A 76 -4.01 5.45 -12.56
C PHE A 76 -4.70 5.37 -11.19
N LEU A 77 -3.94 5.52 -10.11
CA LEU A 77 -4.48 5.48 -8.75
C LEU A 77 -5.48 6.61 -8.48
N ASP A 78 -5.31 7.79 -9.10
CA ASP A 78 -6.22 8.92 -8.91
C ASP A 78 -7.56 8.80 -9.68
N GLN A 79 -7.72 7.77 -10.52
CA GLN A 79 -9.00 7.51 -11.18
C GLN A 79 -10.09 7.22 -10.12
N LYS A 80 -11.25 7.89 -10.24
CA LYS A 80 -12.31 7.85 -9.22
C LYS A 80 -12.69 6.43 -8.76
N HIS A 81 -12.82 5.50 -9.70
CA HIS A 81 -13.21 4.12 -9.40
C HIS A 81 -12.10 3.31 -8.72
N ILE A 82 -10.82 3.66 -8.92
CA ILE A 82 -9.68 3.02 -8.24
C ILE A 82 -9.48 3.63 -6.85
N LYS A 83 -9.57 4.96 -6.75
CA LYS A 83 -9.36 5.73 -5.51
C LYS A 83 -10.31 5.35 -4.38
N GLN A 84 -11.50 4.85 -4.72
CA GLN A 84 -12.51 4.38 -3.76
C GLN A 84 -12.18 2.99 -3.16
N ILE A 85 -11.27 2.23 -3.78
CA ILE A 85 -10.93 0.84 -3.39
C ILE A 85 -9.94 0.82 -2.23
N TYR A 86 -9.00 1.77 -2.20
CA TYR A 86 -7.93 1.82 -1.22
C TYR A 86 -8.12 2.98 -0.22
N HIS A 87 -7.36 2.96 0.87
CA HIS A 87 -7.44 3.97 1.92
C HIS A 87 -6.41 5.10 1.77
N ARG A 88 -5.14 4.75 1.51
CA ARG A 88 -4.05 5.74 1.38
C ARG A 88 -2.99 5.28 0.38
N VAL A 89 -2.31 6.25 -0.21
CA VAL A 89 -1.14 6.04 -1.07
C VAL A 89 0.05 6.78 -0.47
N GLU A 90 1.15 6.06 -0.29
CA GLU A 90 2.43 6.61 0.15
C GLU A 90 3.44 6.55 -1.01
N LYS A 91 4.28 7.58 -1.12
CA LYS A 91 5.28 7.69 -2.18
C LYS A 91 6.64 7.74 -1.51
N ASP A 92 7.48 6.76 -1.81
CA ASP A 92 8.88 6.83 -1.40
C ASP A 92 9.61 7.82 -2.31
N ALA A 93 10.25 8.81 -1.69
CA ALA A 93 11.09 9.80 -2.36
C ALA A 93 12.57 9.36 -2.43
N SER A 94 12.99 8.49 -1.51
CA SER A 94 14.39 8.08 -1.32
C SER A 94 14.76 6.85 -2.14
N ASN A 95 13.79 5.94 -2.41
CA ASN A 95 14.06 4.67 -3.07
C ASN A 95 13.30 4.53 -4.40
N PHE A 96 13.95 4.88 -5.52
CA PHE A 96 13.54 4.65 -6.93
C PHE A 96 12.07 4.92 -7.29
N GLY A 97 11.36 5.71 -6.48
CA GLY A 97 9.96 6.07 -6.69
C GLY A 97 8.93 4.98 -6.42
N ARG A 98 9.15 4.10 -5.42
CA ARG A 98 8.13 3.14 -4.97
C ARG A 98 6.81 3.85 -4.60
N VAL A 99 5.71 3.18 -4.90
CA VAL A 99 4.37 3.62 -4.54
C VAL A 99 3.71 2.52 -3.72
N PHE A 100 3.28 2.85 -2.51
CA PHE A 100 2.61 1.94 -1.60
C PHE A 100 1.13 2.28 -1.55
N VAL A 101 0.28 1.29 -1.79
CA VAL A 101 -1.17 1.42 -1.73
C VAL A 101 -1.67 0.61 -0.56
N HIS A 102 -2.26 1.28 0.43
CA HIS A 102 -2.77 0.62 1.62
C HIS A 102 -4.28 0.45 1.55
N PHE A 103 -4.74 -0.74 1.89
CA PHE A 103 -6.16 -1.09 1.93
C PHE A 103 -6.61 -1.22 3.38
N ARG A 104 -7.88 -0.95 3.62
CA ARG A 104 -8.51 -1.11 4.93
C ARG A 104 -9.73 -1.99 4.78
N TRP A 105 -9.61 -3.23 5.23
CA TRP A 105 -10.71 -4.18 5.29
C TRP A 105 -11.48 -4.01 6.60
N LYS A 106 -12.80 -4.07 6.54
CA LYS A 106 -13.69 -4.09 7.70
C LYS A 106 -14.10 -5.51 8.04
#